data_AF-A0A3S4I6J7-F1
#
_entry.id   AF-A0A3S4I6J7-F1
#
_cell.length_a   1.000
_cell.length_b   1.000
_cell.length_c   1.000
_cell.angle_alpha   90.00
_cell.angle_beta   90.00
_cell.angle_gamma   90.00
#
_symmetry.space_group_name_H-M   'P 1'
#
loop_
_entity.id
_entity.type
_entity.pdbx_description
1 polymer ?
#
loop_
_entity_poly.entity_id
_entity_poly.type
_entity_poly.pdbx_seq_one_letter_code
_entity_poly.pdbx_strand_id
1 'polypeptide(L)' 'MEDQPLNLSLLEHMLDWFDLRADVAIDGLQAVEMACTGAYALVLMDIQLPGIDGVEATRRIRSCGCRVSPPSSR' A
#
# COMPACT_ATOMS: atom_id res chain seq x y z
N MET A 1 -3.04 2.25 2.30
CA MET A 1 -4.45 2.18 2.72
C MET A 1 -4.50 2.39 4.21
N GLU A 2 -5.34 3.32 4.64
CA GLU A 2 -5.52 3.72 6.03
C GLU A 2 -6.97 4.16 6.18
N ASP A 3 -7.70 3.59 7.15
CA ASP A 3 -9.14 3.86 7.33
C ASP A 3 -9.39 5.16 8.12
N GLN A 4 -8.43 5.56 8.96
CA GLN A 4 -8.52 6.75 9.78
C GLN A 4 -7.96 7.99 9.05
N PRO A 5 -8.79 9.01 8.76
CA PRO A 5 -8.38 10.18 7.96
C PRO A 5 -7.16 10.93 8.52
N LEU A 6 -7.03 10.98 9.86
CA LEU A 6 -5.89 11.63 10.51
C LEU A 6 -4.57 10.90 10.21
N ASN A 7 -4.58 9.57 10.27
CA ASN A 7 -3.41 8.75 9.97
C ASN A 7 -3.04 8.89 8.48
N LEU A 8 -4.04 8.91 7.59
CA LEU A 8 -3.82 9.12 6.17
C LEU A 8 -3.16 10.48 5.90
N SER A 9 -3.69 11.56 6.47
CA SER A 9 -3.10 12.89 6.34
C SER A 9 -1.68 12.95 6.91
N LEU A 10 -1.40 12.30 8.03
CA LEU A 10 -0.05 12.22 8.59
C LEU A 10 0.90 11.51 7.61
N LEU A 11 0.48 10.39 7.04
CA LEU A 11 1.23 9.64 6.03
C LEU A 11 1.51 10.47 4.78
N GLU A 12 0.52 11.19 4.26
CA GLU A 12 0.69 12.07 3.10
C GLU A 12 1.73 13.16 3.37
N HIS A 13 1.69 13.83 4.52
CA HIS A 13 2.69 14.84 4.89
C HIS A 13 4.09 14.24 5.05
N MET A 14 4.21 13.04 5.63
CA MET A 14 5.49 12.36 5.76
C MET A 14 6.07 11.99 4.40
N LEU A 15 5.24 11.51 3.46
CA LEU A 15 5.68 11.15 2.12
C LEU A 15 6.09 12.37 1.29
N ASP A 16 5.39 13.50 1.46
CA ASP A 16 5.72 14.77 0.83
C ASP A 16 7.12 15.27 1.24
N TRP A 17 7.50 15.10 2.53
CA TRP A 17 8.86 15.41 2.99
C TRP A 17 9.95 14.58 2.29
N PHE A 18 9.61 13.40 1.77
CA PHE A 18 10.53 12.55 1.02
C PHE A 18 10.39 12.70 -0.51
N ASP A 19 9.59 13.67 -0.98
CA ASP A 19 9.26 13.88 -2.40
C ASP A 19 8.66 12.61 -3.05
N LEU A 20 7.93 11.82 -2.25
CA LEU A 20 7.25 10.60 -2.69
C LEU A 20 5.77 10.88 -2.95
N ARG A 21 5.26 10.31 -4.04
CA ARG A 21 3.83 10.30 -4.35
C ARG A 21 3.22 8.98 -3.93
N ALA A 22 2.07 9.04 -3.28
CA ALA A 22 1.26 7.86 -2.96
C ALA A 22 -0.13 8.00 -3.55
N ASP A 23 -0.65 6.86 -4.01
CA ASP A 23 -2.06 6.70 -4.34
C ASP A 23 -2.77 6.06 -3.15
N VAL A 24 -4.03 6.46 -2.92
CA VAL A 24 -4.83 5.98 -1.80
C VAL A 24 -5.90 5.00 -2.30
N ALA A 25 -5.91 3.81 -1.72
CA ALA A 25 -6.99 2.83 -1.90
C ALA A 25 -8.05 3.00 -0.81
N ILE A 26 -9.32 2.86 -1.17
CA ILE A 26 -10.49 3.01 -0.29
C ILE A 26 -10.87 1.71 0.44
N ASP A 27 -10.44 0.55 -0.08
CA ASP A 27 -10.63 -0.76 0.53
C ASP A 27 -9.50 -1.73 0.17
N GLY A 28 -9.46 -2.88 0.84
CA GLY A 28 -8.41 -3.89 0.62
C GLY A 28 -8.44 -4.51 -0.78
N LEU A 29 -9.60 -4.59 -1.44
CA LEU A 29 -9.72 -5.15 -2.79
C LEU A 29 -9.15 -4.18 -3.83
N GLN A 30 -9.47 -2.89 -3.72
CA GLN A 30 -8.89 -1.85 -4.55
C GLN A 30 -7.37 -1.78 -4.34
N ALA A 31 -6.89 -1.92 -3.09
CA ALA A 31 -5.47 -1.95 -2.80
C ALA A 31 -4.76 -3.12 -3.50
N VAL A 32 -5.40 -4.30 -3.54
CA VAL A 32 -4.89 -5.46 -4.30
C VAL A 32 -4.89 -5.17 -5.81
N GLU A 33 -5.97 -4.64 -6.37
CA GLU A 33 -6.07 -4.31 -7.79
C GLU A 33 -4.99 -3.31 -8.22
N MET A 34 -4.84 -2.21 -7.47
CA MET A 34 -3.81 -1.20 -7.71
C MET A 34 -2.42 -1.81 -7.60
N ALA A 35 -2.12 -2.55 -6.54
CA ALA A 35 -0.79 -3.12 -6.34
C ALA A 35 -0.43 -4.24 -7.34
N CYS A 36 -1.43 -4.95 -7.89
CA CYS A 36 -1.21 -5.99 -8.90
C CYS A 36 -1.07 -5.44 -10.33
N THR A 37 -1.64 -4.26 -10.62
CA THR A 37 -1.61 -3.66 -11.96
C THR A 37 -0.62 -2.51 -12.09
N GLY A 38 -0.37 -1.80 -10.99
CA GLY A 38 0.54 -0.67 -10.90
C GLY A 38 1.98 -1.08 -10.61
N ALA A 39 2.89 -0.13 -10.80
CA ALA A 39 4.32 -0.27 -10.48
C ALA A 39 4.64 0.46 -9.17
N TYR A 40 4.27 -0.13 -8.04
CA TYR A 40 4.56 0.43 -6.72
C TYR A 40 5.85 -0.14 -6.14
N ALA A 41 6.74 0.73 -5.66
CA ALA A 41 7.95 0.32 -4.94
C ALA A 41 7.67 -0.04 -3.47
N LEU A 42 6.61 0.52 -2.90
CA LEU A 42 6.19 0.31 -1.52
C LEU A 42 4.66 0.33 -1.43
N VAL A 43 4.10 -0.59 -0.64
CA VAL A 43 2.67 -0.60 -0.28
C VAL A 43 2.59 -0.51 1.24
N LEU A 44 1.97 0.56 1.74
CA LEU A 44 1.62 0.72 3.15
C LEU A 44 0.15 0.32 3.31
N MET A 45 -0.09 -0.66 4.17
CA MET A 45 -1.40 -1.30 4.33
C MET A 45 -1.72 -1.42 5.82
N ASP A 46 -2.86 -0.88 6.23
CA ASP A 46 -3.43 -1.16 7.55
C ASP A 46 -3.85 -2.65 7.66
N ILE A 47 -3.70 -3.22 8.85
CA ILE A 47 -4.05 -4.60 9.16
C ILE A 47 -5.57 -4.72 9.30
N GLN A 48 -6.23 -3.77 9.95
CA GLN A 48 -7.64 -3.86 10.27
C GLN A 48 -8.48 -3.12 9.22
N LEU A 49 -8.96 -3.86 8.23
CA LEU A 49 -9.70 -3.31 7.12
C LEU A 49 -11.11 -3.92 7.02
N PRO A 50 -12.12 -3.15 6.55
CA PRO A 50 -13.42 -3.71 6.22
C PRO A 50 -13.33 -4.65 4.99
N GLY A 51 -14.02 -5.79 5.06
CA GLY A 51 -14.08 -6.78 3.98
C GLY A 51 -12.95 -7.82 4.04
N ILE A 52 -11.75 -7.47 3.57
CA ILE A 52 -10.56 -8.30 3.70
C ILE A 52 -9.54 -7.60 4.59
N ASP A 53 -8.87 -8.33 5.48
CA ASP A 53 -7.82 -7.75 6.32
C ASP A 53 -6.53 -7.47 5.52
N GLY A 54 -5.63 -6.66 6.09
CA GLY A 54 -4.37 -6.29 5.44
C GLY A 54 -3.44 -7.47 5.19
N VAL A 55 -3.56 -8.55 5.98
CA VAL A 55 -2.75 -9.77 5.83
C VAL A 55 -3.19 -10.55 4.59
N GLU A 56 -4.50 -10.70 4.39
CA GLU A 56 -5.11 -11.29 3.21
C GLU A 56 -4.80 -10.45 1.96
N ALA A 57 -4.96 -9.13 2.02
CA ALA A 57 -4.59 -8.23 0.93
C ALA A 57 -3.10 -8.40 0.55
N THR A 58 -2.21 -8.41 1.54
CA THR A 58 -0.77 -8.63 1.33
C THR A 58 -0.48 -9.98 0.69
N ARG A 59 -1.17 -11.06 1.12
CA ARG A 59 -1.03 -12.39 0.51
C ARG A 59 -1.45 -12.38 -0.97
N ARG A 60 -2.56 -11.70 -1.30
CA ARG A 60 -3.03 -11.57 -2.70
C ARG A 60 -2.04 -10.78 -3.55
N ILE A 61 -1.54 -9.65 -3.06
CA ILE A 61 -0.54 -8.83 -3.79
C ILE A 61 0.72 -9.65 -4.10
N ARG A 62 1.20 -10.44 -3.13
CA ARG A 62 2.36 -11.33 -3.35
C ARG A 62 2.07 -12.44 -4.36
N SER A 63 0.83 -12.93 -4.41
CA SER A 63 0.42 -13.96 -5.39
C SER A 63 0.33 -13.44 -6.83
N CYS A 64 0.08 -12.13 -7.02
CA CYS A 64 0.08 -11.48 -8.34
C CYS A 64 1.46 -11.42 -9.01
N GLY A 65 2.53 -11.84 -8.32
CA GLY A 65 3.89 -11.81 -8.86
C GLY A 65 4.58 -10.46 -8.73
N CYS A 66 4.05 -9.54 -7.92
CA CYS A 66 4.73 -8.30 -7.56
C CYS A 66 6.02 -8.64 -6.80
N ARG A 67 7.15 -8.62 -7.51
CA ARG A 67 8.48 -8.82 -6.93
C ARG A 67 8.87 -7.51 -6.27
N VAL A 68 8.65 -7.41 -4.96
CA VAL A 68 9.32 -6.40 -4.14
C VAL A 68 10.82 -6.67 -4.30
N SER A 69 11.48 -5.87 -5.13
CA SER A 69 12.91 -5.99 -5.36
C SER A 69 13.58 -5.52 -4.08
N PRO A 70 14.47 -6.32 -3.45
CA PRO A 70 15.20 -5.86 -2.29
C PRO A 70 15.98 -4.59 -2.68
N PRO A 71 16.10 -3.60 -1.78
CA PRO A 71 16.85 -2.38 -2.07
C PRO A 71 18.26 -2.79 -2.50
N SER A 72 18.64 -2.41 -3.71
CA SER A 72 19.98 -2.64 -4.22
C SER A 72 20.96 -1.93 -3.30
N SER A 73 21.77 -2.70 -2.57
CA SER A 73 22.88 -2.19 -1.77
C SER A 73 23.82 -1.38 -2.69
N ARG A 74 23.84 -0.07 -2.48
CA ARG A 74 24.97 0.79 -2.82
C ARG A 74 25.54 1.34 -1.54
#